data_AF-A0A4P2VIK2-F1
#
_entry.id   AF-A0A4P2VIK2-F1
#
_cell.length_a   1.000
_cell.length_b   1.000
_cell.length_c   1.000
_cell.angle_alpha   90.00
_cell.angle_beta   90.00
_cell.angle_gamma   90.00
#
_symmetry.space_group_name_H-M   'P 1'
#
loop_
_entity.id
_entity.type
_entity.pdbx_description
1 polymer ?
#
loop_
_entity_poly.entity_id
_entity_poly.type
_entity_poly.pdbx_seq_one_letter_code
_entity_poly.pdbx_strand_id
1 'polypeptide(L)' 'MNEQCKLSIKNKHIIEKYKNCSCYYCLKTYETIEIREYIDDNLTALCPYCGIDAVVCFKENNTNTQ' A
#
# COMPACT_ATOMS: atom_id res chain seq x y z
N MET A 1 5.10 -16.93 12.22
CA MET A 1 5.75 -15.81 11.52
C MET A 1 4.78 -15.21 10.50
N ASN A 2 3.79 -14.51 11.08
CA ASN A 2 3.02 -13.35 10.62
C ASN A 2 2.78 -13.23 9.10
N GLU A 3 1.66 -13.76 8.62
CA GLU A 3 1.23 -13.68 7.20
C GLU A 3 1.07 -12.25 6.65
N GLN A 4 0.96 -11.24 7.51
CA GLN A 4 0.75 -9.85 7.09
C GLN A 4 2.01 -9.16 6.52
N CYS A 5 3.23 -9.62 6.87
CA CYS A 5 4.46 -9.07 6.27
C CYS A 5 4.54 -9.29 4.74
N LYS A 6 3.79 -10.26 4.19
CA LYS A 6 3.82 -10.57 2.76
C LYS A 6 3.16 -9.51 1.87
N LEU A 7 2.27 -8.68 2.44
CA LEU A 7 1.49 -7.74 1.64
C LEU A 7 2.16 -6.38 1.46
N SER A 8 3.13 -6.04 2.31
CA SER A 8 3.91 -4.81 2.18
C SER A 8 5.24 -5.02 1.44
N ILE A 9 5.78 -6.24 1.42
CA ILE A 9 7.05 -6.56 0.73
C ILE A 9 6.80 -6.93 -0.72
N LYS A 10 7.58 -6.36 -1.65
CA LYS A 10 7.46 -6.61 -3.11
C LYS A 10 6.05 -6.38 -3.66
N ASN A 11 5.33 -5.42 -3.09
CA ASN A 11 3.92 -5.12 -3.32
C ASN A 11 3.63 -4.25 -4.56
N LYS A 12 4.64 -3.89 -5.37
CA LYS A 12 4.42 -3.09 -6.60
C LYS A 12 3.38 -3.69 -7.55
N HIS A 13 3.39 -5.00 -7.74
CA HIS A 13 2.39 -5.70 -8.57
C HIS A 13 0.95 -5.62 -8.03
N ILE A 14 0.79 -5.34 -6.73
CA ILE A 14 -0.48 -5.06 -6.07
C ILE A 14 -0.82 -3.59 -6.36
N ILE A 15 0.10 -2.67 -6.09
CA ILE A 15 -0.07 -1.23 -6.35
C ILE A 15 -0.53 -0.94 -7.79
N GLU A 16 -0.01 -1.67 -8.78
CA GLU A 16 -0.43 -1.54 -10.18
C GLU A 16 -1.88 -2.02 -10.45
N LYS A 17 -2.43 -2.88 -9.60
CA LYS A 17 -3.78 -3.45 -9.74
C LYS A 17 -4.85 -2.70 -8.93
N TYR A 18 -4.45 -1.92 -7.93
CA TYR A 18 -5.35 -1.21 -7.03
C TYR A 18 -5.18 0.30 -7.20
N LYS A 19 -6.21 1.07 -6.82
CA LYS A 19 -6.16 2.54 -6.89
C LYS A 19 -5.85 3.18 -5.55
N ASN A 20 -6.23 2.51 -4.46
CA ASN A 20 -6.13 3.04 -3.12
C ASN A 20 -5.21 2.17 -2.28
N CYS A 21 -4.34 2.83 -1.51
CA CYS A 21 -3.53 2.20 -0.50
C CYS A 21 -3.63 2.95 0.81
N SER A 22 -3.28 2.28 1.89
CA SER A 22 -3.13 2.88 3.19
C SER A 22 -1.81 2.45 3.82
N CYS A 23 -1.29 3.32 4.67
CA CYS A 23 -0.18 2.98 5.53
C CYS A 23 -0.71 2.52 6.89
N TYR A 24 -0.46 1.27 7.28
CA TYR A 24 -0.94 0.76 8.58
C TYR A 24 -0.16 1.31 9.79
N TYR A 25 0.91 2.07 9.55
CA TYR A 25 1.67 2.74 10.60
C TYR A 25 1.16 4.16 10.88
N CYS A 26 1.07 5.02 9.87
CA CYS A 26 0.56 6.38 10.04
C CYS A 26 -0.95 6.52 9.81
N LEU A 27 -1.62 5.41 9.47
CA LEU A 27 -3.07 5.29 9.26
C LEU A 27 -3.64 6.24 8.20
N LYS A 28 -2.81 6.67 7.24
CA LYS A 28 -3.24 7.51 6.11
C LYS A 28 -3.60 6.65 4.91
N THR A 29 -4.70 7.02 4.26
CA THR A 29 -5.15 6.47 2.98
C THR A 29 -4.86 7.46 1.88
N TYR A 30 -4.40 6.98 0.73
CA TYR A 30 -3.99 7.77 -0.41
C TYR A 30 -4.09 6.97 -1.71
N GLU A 31 -4.02 7.65 -2.84
CA GLU A 31 -4.00 6.98 -4.13
C GLU A 31 -2.61 6.40 -4.45
N THR A 32 -2.57 5.33 -5.25
CA THR A 32 -1.31 4.71 -5.68
C THR A 32 -0.41 5.68 -6.44
N ILE A 33 -0.98 6.68 -7.11
CA ILE A 33 -0.25 7.74 -7.81
C ILE A 33 0.56 8.65 -6.87
N GLU A 34 0.21 8.70 -5.58
CA GLU A 34 0.97 9.47 -4.58
C GLU A 34 2.28 8.77 -4.17
N ILE A 35 2.40 7.47 -4.42
CA ILE A 35 3.60 6.69 -4.13
C ILE A 35 4.68 7.03 -5.17
N ARG A 36 5.72 7.75 -4.73
CA ARG A 36 6.84 8.16 -5.58
C ARG A 36 8.10 7.32 -5.38
N GLU A 37 8.23 6.69 -4.22
CA GLU A 37 9.45 6.01 -3.80
C GLU A 37 9.21 4.51 -3.60
N TYR A 38 10.14 3.72 -4.13
CA TYR A 38 10.16 2.28 -3.99
C TYR A 38 11.58 1.84 -3.62
N ILE A 39 11.69 0.87 -2.74
CA ILE A 39 12.94 0.20 -2.35
C ILE A 39 12.91 -1.27 -2.81
N ASP A 40 13.95 -2.03 -2.49
CA ASP A 40 14.11 -3.45 -2.88
C ASP A 40 13.92 -3.65 -4.39
N ASP A 41 14.78 -3.04 -5.21
CA ASP A 41 14.72 -3.10 -6.68
C ASP A 41 13.39 -2.58 -7.27
N ASN A 42 12.88 -1.49 -6.69
CA ASN A 42 11.57 -0.91 -7.03
C ASN A 42 10.40 -1.87 -6.83
N LEU A 43 10.46 -2.79 -5.86
CA LEU A 43 9.39 -3.74 -5.61
C LEU A 43 8.55 -3.39 -4.39
N THR A 44 9.13 -2.73 -3.39
CA THR A 44 8.48 -2.40 -2.11
C THR A 44 8.21 -0.89 -2.06
N ALA A 45 6.94 -0.47 -1.98
CA ALA A 45 6.60 0.95 -1.90
C ALA A 45 6.84 1.55 -0.51
N LEU A 46 7.25 2.81 -0.48
CA LEU A 46 7.30 3.63 0.73
C LEU A 46 6.07 4.53 0.84
N CYS A 47 5.57 4.69 2.07
CA CYS A 47 4.48 5.61 2.35
C CYS A 47 4.92 7.05 2.06
N PRO A 48 4.20 7.82 1.22
CA PRO A 48 4.58 9.20 0.88
C PRO A 48 4.46 10.19 2.04
N TYR A 49 3.84 9.78 3.16
CA TYR A 49 3.61 10.64 4.32
C TYR A 49 4.61 10.42 5.46
N CYS A 50 5.07 9.19 5.68
CA CYS A 50 5.98 8.86 6.77
C CYS A 50 7.27 8.16 6.33
N GLY A 51 7.40 7.81 5.04
CA GLY A 51 8.63 7.29 4.45
C GLY A 51 8.96 5.84 4.78
N ILE A 52 8.03 5.06 5.35
CA ILE A 52 8.27 3.65 5.72
C ILE A 52 7.55 2.66 4.79
N ASP A 53 8.02 1.42 4.78
CA ASP A 53 7.58 0.26 3.98
C ASP A 53 6.31 -0.42 4.55
N ALA A 54 5.36 0.38 5.02
CA ALA A 54 4.12 -0.10 5.65
C ALA A 54 2.89 0.12 4.76
N VAL A 55 3.05 0.02 3.42
CA VAL A 55 1.99 0.31 2.43
C VAL A 55 1.19 -0.94 2.10
N VAL A 56 -0.14 -0.87 2.20
CA VAL A 56 -1.06 -1.96 1.85
C VAL A 56 -2.17 -1.41 0.96
N CYS A 57 -2.43 -2.08 -0.16
CA CYS A 57 -3.45 -1.64 -1.12
C CYS A 57 -4.71 -2.50 -1.04
N PHE A 58 -5.87 -1.87 -1.25
CA PHE A 58 -7.16 -2.50 -1.11
C PHE A 58 -8.11 -2.06 -2.23
N LYS A 59 -9.08 -2.93 -2.55
CA LYS A 59 -10.21 -2.56 -3.40
C LYS A 59 -11.19 -1.84 -2.51
N GLU A 60 -11.55 -0.61 -2.87
CA GLU A 60 -12.70 0.05 -2.26
C GLU A 60 -13.95 -0.75 -2.64
N ASN A 61 -14.36 -1.67 -1.78
CA ASN A 61 -15.67 -2.26 -1.87
C ASN A 61 -16.62 -1.19 -1.32
N ASN A 62 -17.28 -0.46 -2.21
CA ASN A 62 -18.40 0.40 -1.83
C ASN A 62 -19.53 -0.49 -1.28
N THR A 63 -19.41 -0.92 -0.02
CA THR A 63 -20.54 -1.45 0.73
C THR A 63 -21.31 -0.26 1.31
N ASN A 64 -22.00 0.45 0.42
CA ASN A 64 -23.37 0.83 0.74
C ASN A 64 -24.20 -0.45 0.65
N THR A 65 -24.07 -1.32 1.65
CA THR A 65 -25.01 -2.41 1.82
C THR A 65 -26.04 -1.94 2.84
N GLN A 66 -27.27 -1.89 2.34
CA GLN A 66 -28.53 -1.55 3.01
C GLN A 66 -28.71 -2.14 4.41
#